data_AF-A0A968P8N7-F1
#
_entry.id   AF-A0A968P8N7-F1
#
_cell.length_a   1.000
_cell.length_b   1.000
_cell.length_c   1.000
_cell.angle_alpha   90.00
_cell.angle_beta   90.00
_cell.angle_gamma   90.00
#
_symmetry.space_group_name_H-M   'P 1'
#
loop_
_entity.id
_entity.type
_entity.pdbx_description
1 polymer ?
#
loop_
_entity_poly.entity_id
_entity_poly.type
_entity_poly.pdbx_seq_one_letter_code
_entity_poly.pdbx_strand_id
1 'polypeptide(L)' 'NLQLAYEAALVYTVIGDRASALANAQRALTGGFDPRWFTSPFFDAQREVPAWQDLLAAAETRVRSGSAAR' A
#
# COMPACT_ATOMS: atom_id res chain seq x y z
N ASN A 1 12.16 7.21 4.33
CA ASN A 1 11.65 6.59 5.57
C ASN A 1 10.34 5.86 5.21
N LEU A 2 10.31 4.53 5.32
CA LEU A 2 9.18 3.72 4.84
C LEU A 2 7.99 3.73 5.79
N GLN A 3 8.25 3.75 7.10
CA GLN A 3 7.23 3.90 8.13
C GLN A 3 6.45 5.20 7.93
N LEU A 4 7.15 6.31 7.68
CA LEU A 4 6.53 7.60 7.39
C LEU A 4 5.63 7.56 6.15
N ALA A 5 6.01 6.80 5.12
CA ALA A 5 5.18 6.65 3.92
C ALA A 5 3.91 5.84 4.21
N TYR A 6 3.99 4.78 5.02
CA TYR A 6 2.80 4.04 5.46
C TYR A 6 1.85 4.93 6.30
N GLU A 7 2.39 5.66 7.28
CA GLU A 7 1.62 6.56 8.13
C GLU A 7 0.96 7.69 7.31
N ALA A 8 1.69 8.26 6.36
CA ALA A 8 1.13 9.24 5.44
C ALA A 8 -0.01 8.66 4.59
N ALA A 9 0.15 7.44 4.05
CA ALA A 9 -0.90 6.78 3.28
C ALA A 9 -2.18 6.59 4.12
N LEU A 10 -2.03 6.23 5.39
CA LEU A 10 -3.13 6.10 6.34
C LEU A 10 -3.83 7.44 6.58
N VAL A 11 -3.08 8.50 6.90
CA VAL A 11 -3.64 9.85 7.13
C VAL A 11 -4.36 10.37 5.90
N TYR A 12 -3.75 10.26 4.72
CA TYR A 12 -4.37 10.72 3.46
C TYR A 12 -5.65 9.95 3.13
N THR A 13 -5.72 8.67 3.49
CA THR A 13 -6.94 7.90 3.34
C THR A 13 -8.05 8.40 4.25
N VAL A 14 -7.75 8.67 5.52
CA VAL A 14 -8.74 9.15 6.51
C VAL A 14 -9.30 10.51 6.11
N ILE A 15 -8.48 11.41 5.53
CA ILE A 15 -8.95 12.72 5.06
C ILE A 15 -9.54 12.70 3.64
N GLY A 16 -9.58 11.54 2.98
CA GLY A 16 -10.20 11.36 1.66
C GLY A 16 -9.33 11.75 0.46
N ASP A 17 -8.05 12.09 0.65
CA ASP A 17 -7.12 12.35 -0.46
C ASP A 17 -6.57 11.02 -1.01
N ARG A 18 -7.29 10.47 -1.99
CA ARG A 18 -6.98 9.19 -2.63
C ARG A 18 -5.66 9.21 -3.40
N ALA A 19 -5.32 10.33 -4.05
CA ALA A 19 -4.11 10.41 -4.86
C ALA A 19 -2.85 10.41 -3.98
N SER A 20 -2.86 11.19 -2.90
CA SER A 20 -1.77 11.22 -1.93
C SER A 20 -1.65 9.91 -1.15
N ALA A 21 -2.78 9.25 -0.84
CA ALA A 21 -2.77 7.93 -0.23
C ALA A 21 -2.09 6.89 -1.13
N LEU A 22 -2.47 6.83 -2.41
CA LEU A 22 -1.88 5.90 -3.38
C LEU A 22 -0.37 6.13 -3.56
N ALA A 23 0.05 7.38 -3.72
CA ALA A 23 1.45 7.73 -3.92
C ALA A 23 2.34 7.31 -2.73
N ASN A 24 1.84 7.47 -1.49
CA ASN A 24 2.57 7.08 -0.30
C ASN A 24 2.54 5.57 -0.05
N ALA A 25 1.43 4.90 -0.35
CA ALA A 25 1.36 3.43 -0.32
C ALA A 25 2.36 2.81 -1.30
N GLN A 26 2.46 3.34 -2.52
CA GLN A 26 3.43 2.87 -3.50
C GLN A 26 4.88 3.00 -3.01
N ARG A 27 5.22 4.13 -2.37
CA ARG A 27 6.55 4.34 -1.77
C ARG A 27 6.85 3.33 -0.67
N ALA A 28 5.89 3.08 0.22
CA ALA A 28 6.05 2.11 1.30
C ALA A 28 6.24 0.67 0.75
N LEU A 29 5.36 0.24 -0.16
CA LEU A 29 5.39 -1.10 -0.76
C LEU A 29 6.66 -1.34 -1.59
N THR A 30 7.10 -0.35 -2.36
CA THR A 30 8.36 -0.42 -3.12
C THR A 30 9.57 -0.56 -2.20
N GLY A 31 9.51 0.01 -1.00
CA GLY A 31 10.54 -0.12 0.02
C GLY A 31 10.53 -1.44 0.79
N GLY A 32 9.56 -2.34 0.54
CA GLY A 32 9.46 -3.62 1.23
C GLY A 32 8.56 -3.61 2.47
N PHE A 33 7.74 -2.58 2.65
CA PHE A 33 6.65 -2.66 3.62
C PHE A 33 5.67 -3.75 3.20
N ASP A 34 5.20 -4.55 4.16
CA ASP A 34 4.41 -5.73 3.87
C ASP A 34 2.98 -5.33 3.40
N PRO A 35 2.50 -5.83 2.24
CA PRO A 35 1.18 -5.50 1.71
C PRO A 35 0.02 -5.76 2.67
N ARG A 36 0.15 -6.71 3.61
CA ARG A 36 -0.92 -7.04 4.58
C ARG A 36 -1.29 -5.86 5.49
N TRP A 37 -0.41 -4.89 5.67
CA TRP A 37 -0.76 -3.69 6.46
C TRP A 37 -1.78 -2.80 5.75
N PHE A 38 -1.83 -2.87 4.42
CA PHE A 38 -2.75 -2.08 3.59
C PHE A 38 -4.13 -2.73 3.42
N THR A 39 -4.36 -3.90 4.04
CA THR A 39 -5.68 -4.55 4.09
C THR A 39 -6.49 -4.17 5.33
N SER A 40 -5.97 -3.26 6.16
CA SER A 40 -6.64 -2.73 7.35
C SER A 40 -7.94 -1.98 7.00
N PRO A 41 -8.98 -1.99 7.86
CA PRO A 41 -10.25 -1.28 7.61
C PRO A 41 -10.11 0.22 7.35
N PHE A 42 -9.04 0.85 7.84
CA PHE A 42 -8.77 2.26 7.54
C PHE A 42 -8.60 2.52 6.04
N PHE A 43 -8.25 1.51 5.25
CA PHE A 43 -8.09 1.59 3.79
C PHE A 43 -9.34 1.19 3.01
N ASP A 44 -10.49 0.96 3.66
CA ASP A 44 -11.70 0.51 2.96
C ASP A 44 -12.14 1.49 1.86
N ALA A 45 -12.01 2.80 2.09
CA ALA A 45 -12.28 3.83 1.08
C ALA A 45 -11.36 3.77 -0.16
N GLN A 46 -10.18 3.12 -0.05
CA GLN A 46 -9.27 2.91 -1.17
C GLN A 46 -9.55 1.61 -1.92
N ARG A 47 -10.28 0.65 -1.36
CA ARG A 47 -10.60 -0.62 -2.04
C ARG A 47 -11.39 -0.42 -3.32
N GLU A 48 -12.15 0.67 -3.42
CA GLU A 48 -12.90 1.04 -4.62
C GLU A 48 -12.02 1.69 -5.71
N VAL A 49 -10.76 2.01 -5.40
CA VAL A 49 -9.83 2.65 -6.33
C VAL A 49 -9.09 1.54 -7.11
N PRO A 50 -9.29 1.41 -8.44
CA PRO A 50 -8.65 0.34 -9.21
C PRO A 50 -7.12 0.34 -9.09
N ALA A 51 -6.51 1.53 -9.14
CA ALA A 51 -5.06 1.67 -9.00
C ALA A 51 -4.53 1.19 -7.64
N TRP A 52 -5.36 1.21 -6.58
CA TRP A 52 -4.99 0.65 -5.28
C TRP A 52 -4.96 -0.88 -5.34
N GLN A 53 -5.96 -1.49 -5.99
CA GLN A 53 -6.02 -2.94 -6.18
C GLN A 53 -4.82 -3.44 -6.99
N ASP A 54 -4.51 -2.76 -8.10
CA ASP A 54 -3.36 -3.07 -8.96
C ASP A 54 -2.04 -2.98 -8.18
N LEU A 55 -1.90 -1.95 -7.34
CA LEU A 55 -0.72 -1.75 -6.51
C LEU A 55 -0.51 -2.89 -5.50
N LEU A 56 -1.57 -3.33 -4.82
CA LEU A 56 -1.47 -4.44 -3.85
C LEU A 56 -1.15 -5.77 -4.54
N ALA A 57 -1.81 -6.07 -5.65
CA ALA A 57 -1.56 -7.31 -6.41
C ALA A 57 -0.10 -7.39 -6.93
N ALA A 58 0.45 -6.26 -7.38
CA ALA A 58 1.85 -6.15 -7.79
C ALA A 58 2.81 -6.39 -6.61
N ALA A 59 2.51 -5.80 -5.44
CA ALA A 59 3.33 -5.93 -4.25
C ALA A 59 3.32 -7.36 -3.68
N GLU A 60 2.15 -8.02 -3.62
CA GLU A 60 2.02 -9.42 -3.21
C GLU A 60 2.82 -10.37 -4.12
N THR A 61 2.77 -10.13 -5.43
CA THR A 61 3.54 -10.91 -6.40
C THR A 61 5.04 -10.75 -6.14
N ARG A 62 5.50 -9.54 -5.82
CA ARG A 62 6.90 -9.29 -5.47
C ARG A 62 7.32 -10.03 -4.20
N VAL A 63 6.47 -10.04 -3.17
CA VAL A 63 6.72 -10.77 -1.92
C VAL A 63 6.82 -12.28 -2.17
N ARG A 64 5.89 -12.86 -2.94
CA ARG A 64 5.92 -14.29 -3.30
C ARG A 64 7.19 -14.67 -4.05
N SER A 65 7.55 -13.91 -5.08
CA SER A 65 8.76 -14.16 -5.87
C SER A 65 10.04 -14.03 -5.05
N GLY A 66 10.08 -13.11 -4.08
CA GLY A 66 11.22 -12.95 -3.16
C GLY A 66 11.29 -13.99 -2.04
N SER A 67 10.21 -14.74 -1.80
CA SER A 67 10.17 -15.85 -0.84
C SER A 67 10.57 -17.19 -1.45
N ALA A 68 10.35 -17.40 -2.76
CA ALA A 68 10.72 -18.63 -3.45
C ALA A 68 12.24 -18.74 -3.77
N ALA A 69 12.98 -17.63 -3.61
CA ALA A 69 14.41 -17.55 -3.89
C ALA A 69 15.30 -17.72 -2.63
N ARG A 70 14.74 -18.13 -1.49
CA ARG A 70 15.46 -18.31 -0.22
C ARG A 70 15.47 -19.75 0.25
#